data_AF-A0A434CI44-F1
#
_entry.id   AF-A0A434CI44-F1
#
_cell.length_a   1.000
_cell.length_b   1.000
_cell.length_c   1.000
_cell.angle_alpha   90.00
_cell.angle_beta   90.00
_cell.angle_gamma   90.00
#
_symmetry.space_group_name_H-M   'P 1'
#
loop_
_entity.id
_entity.type
_entity.pdbx_description
1 polymer ?
#
loop_
_entity_poly.entity_id
_entity_poly.type
_entity_poly.pdbx_seq_one_letter_code
_entity_poly.pdbx_strand_id
1 'polypeptide(L)'
;MSIQTPTAPVPDRPKRIVAIDIVRGIALIAMASYHFTWDLEFFGYTDPGLTAFGWWKIYARGIASTFLFLVGVSLYLAHGRQIRWN
;
A
#
# COMPACT_ATOMS: atom_id res chain seq x y z
N MET A 1 32.66 -44.92 0.35
CA MET A 1 31.19 -44.88 0.23
C MET A 1 30.76 -43.43 0.42
N SER A 2 30.52 -42.69 -0.67
CA SER A 2 30.19 -41.25 -0.63
C SER A 2 28.68 -41.10 -0.57
N ILE A 3 28.16 -40.54 0.53
CA ILE A 3 26.73 -40.26 0.70
C ILE A 3 26.43 -38.99 -0.10
N GLN A 4 25.72 -39.12 -1.21
CA GLN A 4 25.13 -37.96 -1.90
C GLN A 4 23.99 -37.45 -1.02
N THR A 5 24.17 -36.28 -0.40
CA THR A 5 23.07 -35.57 0.27
C THR A 5 22.10 -35.06 -0.80
N PRO A 6 20.82 -35.46 -0.79
CA PRO A 6 19.84 -34.90 -1.71
C PRO A 6 19.74 -33.39 -1.46
N THR A 7 20.14 -32.57 -2.43
CA THR A 7 19.85 -31.13 -2.42
C THR A 7 18.35 -30.95 -2.59
N ALA A 8 17.63 -30.79 -1.48
CA ALA A 8 16.21 -30.46 -1.50
C ALA A 8 16.00 -29.18 -2.32
N PRO A 9 14.97 -29.11 -3.18
CA PRO A 9 14.70 -27.93 -3.99
C PRO A 9 14.42 -26.75 -3.05
N VAL A 10 15.20 -25.67 -3.20
CA VAL A 10 14.92 -24.41 -2.51
C VAL A 10 13.60 -23.88 -3.07
N PRO A 11 12.57 -23.65 -2.24
CA PRO A 11 11.30 -23.14 -2.72
C PRO A 11 11.50 -21.78 -3.40
N ASP A 12 10.96 -21.64 -4.62
CA ASP A 12 10.99 -20.38 -5.36
C ASP A 12 10.35 -19.28 -4.51
N ARG A 13 11.17 -18.31 -4.09
CA ARG A 13 10.69 -17.15 -3.34
C ARG A 13 9.67 -16.41 -4.21
N PRO A 14 8.48 -16.04 -3.69
CA PRO A 14 7.49 -15.32 -4.48
C PRO A 14 8.12 -14.06 -5.07
N LYS A 15 8.01 -13.92 -6.40
CA LYS A 15 8.54 -12.75 -7.13
C LYS A 15 7.79 -11.51 -6.67
N ARG A 16 8.48 -10.65 -5.91
CA ARG A 16 7.96 -9.33 -5.52
C ARG A 16 7.85 -8.45 -6.75
N ILE A 17 6.73 -7.73 -6.88
CA ILE A 17 6.47 -6.84 -8.00
C ILE A 17 6.85 -5.43 -7.57
N VAL A 18 8.05 -4.99 -7.98
CA VAL A 18 8.62 -3.68 -7.63
C VAL A 18 7.67 -2.54 -7.97
N ALA A 19 6.94 -2.62 -9.08
CA ALA A 19 5.96 -1.60 -9.45
C ALA A 19 4.89 -1.40 -8.36
N ILE A 20 4.37 -2.48 -7.75
CA ILE A 20 3.36 -2.40 -6.70
C ILE A 20 3.95 -1.77 -5.43
N ASP A 21 5.20 -2.10 -5.11
CA ASP A 21 5.90 -1.52 -3.96
C ASP A 21 6.13 -0.01 -4.17
N ILE A 22 6.46 0.44 -5.38
CA ILE A 22 6.58 1.88 -5.71
C ILE A 22 5.23 2.59 -5.54
N VAL A 23 4.15 2.06 -6.11
CA VAL A 23 2.84 2.74 -6.01
C VAL A 23 2.35 2.78 -4.56
N ARG A 24 2.62 1.74 -3.76
CA ARG A 24 2.38 1.77 -2.31
C ARG A 24 3.18 2.86 -1.61
N GLY A 25 4.46 3.01 -1.95
CA GLY A 25 5.30 4.09 -1.44
C GLY A 25 4.72 5.48 -1.73
N ILE A 26 4.28 5.71 -2.97
CA ILE A 26 3.62 6.97 -3.37
C ILE A 26 2.33 7.20 -2.58
N ALA A 27 1.50 6.17 -2.39
CA ALA A 27 0.27 6.27 -1.61
C ALA A 27 0.54 6.64 -0.14
N LEU A 28 1.60 6.08 0.46
CA LEU A 28 2.01 6.43 1.82
C LEU A 28 2.50 7.88 1.93
N ILE A 29 3.27 8.37 0.96
CA ILE A 29 3.70 9.79 0.93
C ILE A 29 2.47 10.71 0.83
N ALA A 30 1.51 10.40 -0.04
CA ALA A 30 0.29 11.18 -0.18
C ALA A 30 -0.56 11.18 1.11
N MET A 31 -0.63 10.04 1.80
CA MET A 31 -1.28 9.94 3.10
C MET A 31 -0.60 10.82 4.16
N ALA A 32 0.74 10.80 4.22
CA ALA A 32 1.51 11.63 5.14
C ALA A 32 1.31 13.13 4.88
N SER A 33 1.30 13.56 3.61
CA SER A 33 1.04 14.98 3.28
C SER A 33 -0.38 15.43 3.63
N TYR A 34 -1.39 14.56 3.47
CA TYR A 34 -2.75 14.85 3.92
C TYR A 34 -2.82 15.02 5.44
N HIS A 35 -2.22 14.09 6.20
CA HIS A 35 -2.17 14.19 7.65
C HIS A 35 -1.40 15.42 8.13
N PHE A 36 -0.29 15.76 7.49
CA PHE A 36 0.45 16.98 7.81
C PHE A 36 -0.39 18.25 7.64
N THR A 37 -1.23 18.28 6.61
CA THR A 37 -2.17 19.41 6.40
C THR A 37 -3.23 19.46 7.49
N TRP A 38 -3.74 18.30 7.91
CA TRP A 38 -4.67 18.20 9.03
C TRP A 38 -4.02 18.62 10.36
N ASP A 39 -2.75 18.25 10.59
CA ASP A 39 -1.99 18.67 11.77
C ASP A 39 -1.82 20.20 11.79
N LEU A 40 -1.50 20.82 10.65
CA LEU A 40 -1.45 22.29 10.53
C LEU A 40 -2.79 22.95 10.88
N GLU A 41 -3.91 22.37 10.43
CA GLU A 41 -5.26 22.84 10.77
C GLU A 41 -5.53 22.69 12.27
N PHE A 42 -5.16 21.54 12.84
CA PHE A 42 -5.34 21.25 14.27
C PHE A 42 -4.52 22.20 15.16
N PHE A 43 -3.31 22.56 14.75
CA PHE A 43 -2.48 23.56 15.43
C PHE A 43 -2.90 25.02 15.17
N GLY A 44 -3.89 25.25 14.30
CA GLY A 44 -4.39 26.57 13.95
C GLY A 44 -3.51 27.37 12.99
N TYR A 45 -2.58 26.70 12.28
CA TYR A 45 -1.77 27.33 11.22
C TYR A 45 -2.57 27.53 9.92
N THR A 46 -3.69 26.83 9.74
CA THR A 46 -4.60 26.97 8.60
C THR A 46 -6.05 27.10 9.06
N ASP A 47 -6.91 27.68 8.22
CA ASP A 47 -8.31 27.95 8.57
C ASP A 47 -9.07 26.68 9.00
N PRO A 48 -9.85 26.74 10.10
CA PRO A 48 -10.69 25.62 10.53
C PRO A 48 -11.69 25.21 9.46
N GLY A 49 -11.68 23.94 9.08
CA GLY A 49 -12.52 23.37 8.04
C GLY A 49 -11.83 23.23 6.67
N LEU A 50 -10.56 23.61 6.53
CA LEU A 50 -9.83 23.49 5.25
C LEU A 50 -9.79 22.04 4.76
N THR A 51 -9.53 21.07 5.64
CA THR A 51 -9.52 19.65 5.28
C THR A 51 -10.92 19.03 5.17
N ALA A 52 -11.92 19.63 5.82
CA ALA A 52 -13.30 19.13 5.85
C ALA A 52 -14.12 19.49 4.61
N PHE A 53 -13.73 20.54 3.87
CA PHE A 53 -14.48 21.06 2.72
C PHE A 53 -13.62 21.25 1.46
N GLY A 54 -14.28 21.32 0.30
CA GLY A 54 -13.63 21.60 -0.98
C GLY A 54 -12.68 20.51 -1.50
N TRP A 55 -11.53 20.94 -2.03
CA TRP A 55 -10.57 20.08 -2.74
C TRP A 55 -9.88 19.05 -1.85
N TRP A 56 -9.67 19.36 -0.57
CA TRP A 56 -9.03 18.45 0.38
C TRP A 56 -9.83 17.16 0.63
N LYS A 57 -11.16 17.25 0.59
CA LYS A 57 -12.04 16.09 0.70
C LYS A 57 -11.91 15.13 -0.50
N ILE A 58 -11.72 15.68 -1.70
CA ILE A 58 -11.49 14.89 -2.92
C ILE A 58 -10.10 14.27 -2.86
N TYR A 59 -9.11 15.02 -2.36
CA TYR A 59 -7.75 14.54 -2.17
C TYR A 59 -7.69 13.35 -1.19
N ALA A 60 -8.35 13.46 -0.03
CA ALA A 60 -8.47 12.37 0.94
C ALA A 60 -9.12 11.12 0.32
N ARG A 61 -10.18 11.30 -0.46
CA ARG A 61 -10.85 10.22 -1.18
C ARG A 61 -9.95 9.59 -2.24
N GLY A 62 -9.16 10.38 -2.98
CA GLY A 62 -8.20 9.88 -3.95
C GLY A 62 -7.12 9.00 -3.32
N ILE A 63 -6.61 9.40 -2.15
CA ILE A 63 -5.65 8.59 -1.38
C ILE A 63 -6.31 7.26 -0.96
N ALA A 64 -7.50 7.33 -0.36
CA ALA A 64 -8.23 6.14 0.07
C ALA A 64 -8.56 5.18 -1.10
N SER A 65 -9.01 5.71 -2.24
CA SER A 65 -9.27 4.93 -3.46
C SER A 65 -8.01 4.26 -3.99
N THR A 66 -6.86 4.96 -3.99
CA THR A 66 -5.58 4.38 -4.40
C THR A 66 -5.18 3.23 -3.48
N PHE A 67 -5.36 3.40 -2.17
CA PHE A 67 -5.06 2.36 -1.19
C PHE A 67 -5.93 1.12 -1.41
N LEU A 68 -7.24 1.31 -1.56
CA LEU A 68 -8.19 0.22 -1.78
C LEU A 68 -7.92 -0.51 -3.11
N PHE A 69 -7.60 0.25 -4.17
CA PHE A 69 -7.23 -0.31 -5.47
C PHE A 69 -5.96 -1.16 -5.38
N LEU A 70 -4.91 -0.66 -4.72
CA LEU A 70 -3.65 -1.40 -4.53
C LEU A 70 -3.85 -2.68 -3.71
N VAL A 71 -4.65 -2.62 -2.65
CA VAL A 71 -5.03 -3.80 -1.87
C VAL A 71 -5.75 -4.82 -2.77
N GLY A 72 -6.71 -4.38 -3.58
CA GLY A 72 -7.41 -5.23 -4.54
C GLY A 72 -6.47 -5.91 -5.54
N VAL A 73 -5.56 -5.16 -6.16
CA VAL A 73 -4.55 -5.69 -7.09
C VAL A 73 -3.62 -6.68 -6.38
N SER A 74 -3.20 -6.37 -5.16
CA SER A 74 -2.34 -7.25 -4.35
C SER A 74 -3.04 -8.56 -4.01
N LEU A 75 -4.33 -8.51 -3.66
CA LEU A 75 -5.16 -9.69 -3.40
C LEU A 75 -5.31 -10.54 -4.66
N TYR A 76 -5.63 -9.93 -5.81
CA TYR A 76 -5.74 -10.62 -7.08
C TYR A 76 -4.44 -11.37 -7.46
N LEU A 77 -3.30 -10.71 -7.31
CA LEU A 77 -1.99 -11.33 -7.59
C LEU A 77 -1.60 -12.41 -6.58
N ALA A 78 -1.94 -12.22 -5.29
CA ALA A 78 -1.64 -13.20 -4.26
C ALA A 78 -2.54 -14.44 -4.32
N HIS A 79 -3.78 -14.31 -4.80
CA HIS A 79 -4.82 -15.34 -4.72
C HIS A 79 -5.31 -15.87 -6.08
N GLY A 80 -4.64 -15.53 -7.18
CA GLY A 80 -5.14 -15.68 -8.56
C GLY A 80 -5.78 -17.02 -8.99
N ARG A 81 -5.59 -18.14 -8.29
CA ARG A 81 -6.30 -19.40 -8.59
C ARG A 81 -6.82 -20.21 -7.38
N GLN A 82 -6.32 -19.94 -6.17
CA GLN A 82 -6.74 -20.61 -4.93
C GLN A 82 -6.44 -19.69 -3.74
N ILE A 83 -7.33 -19.65 -2.75
CA ILE A 83 -7.03 -19.05 -1.45
C ILE A 83 -6.14 -20.04 -0.68
N ARG A 84 -4.87 -19.68 -0.48
CA ARG A 84 -3.89 -20.51 0.25
C ARG A 84 -4.08 -20.29 1.75
N TRP A 85 -5.04 -20.99 2.34
CA TRP A 85 -5.34 -21.02 3.78
C TRP A 85 -4.38 -21.91 4.59
N ASN A 86 -3.09 -21.95 4.25
CA ASN A 86 -2.13 -22.78 4.99
C ASN A 86 -1.29 -21.95 5.94
#